data_AF-A0A1U7GL68-F1
#
_entry.id   AF-A0A1U7GL68-F1
#
_cell.length_a   1.000
_cell.length_b   1.000
_cell.length_c   1.000
_cell.angle_alpha   90.00
_cell.angle_beta   90.00
_cell.angle_gamma   90.00
#
_symmetry.space_group_name_H-M   'P 1'
#
loop_
_entity.id
_entity.type
_entity.pdbx_description
1 polymer ?
#
loop_
_entity_poly.entity_id
_entity_poly.type
_entity_poly.pdbx_seq_one_letter_code
_entity_poly.pdbx_strand_id
1 'polypeptide(L)'
;MSMSAGSERRRLRFHDLDEAVRDAESLLRGGYRRVGRWDLSQICDHLADWLTYPVDGMPPAPLPMRAAMFVMRHTVAPRMLRKTLDAGEMPAGAPTLPATVPAPGGDETEAVARLRRAVERFRAHEGEYLPSPLFGPVSRDEANRMQLIHCAHHLGFLIPEAGDE
;
A
#
# COMPACT_ATOMS: atom_id res chain seq x y z
N MET A 1 -9.76 -6.41 36.56
CA MET A 1 -8.85 -5.85 35.54
C MET A 1 -9.35 -6.34 34.18
N SER A 2 -10.22 -5.57 33.52
CA SER A 2 -10.72 -5.92 32.18
C SER A 2 -9.63 -5.68 31.15
N MET A 3 -9.28 -6.70 30.38
CA MET A 3 -8.48 -6.52 29.16
C MET A 3 -9.33 -5.74 28.16
N SER A 4 -8.85 -4.57 27.75
CA SER A 4 -9.41 -3.83 26.61
C SER A 4 -9.14 -4.65 25.35
N ALA A 5 -10.20 -5.15 24.69
CA ALA A 5 -10.12 -5.73 23.36
C ALA A 5 -9.87 -4.61 22.33
N GLY A 6 -8.66 -4.06 22.35
CA GLY A 6 -8.25 -2.98 21.45
C GLY A 6 -7.74 -3.54 20.13
N SER A 7 -8.50 -3.33 19.05
CA SER A 7 -8.00 -2.70 17.81
C SER A 7 -6.68 -3.19 17.17
N GLU A 8 -6.23 -4.42 17.41
CA GLU A 8 -4.96 -4.88 16.85
C GLU A 8 -5.15 -5.30 15.38
N ARG A 9 -4.40 -4.63 14.49
CA ARG A 9 -4.35 -4.95 13.06
C ARG A 9 -3.60 -6.26 12.82
N ARG A 10 -3.93 -7.00 11.76
CA ARG A 10 -3.17 -8.20 11.37
C ARG A 10 -1.72 -7.81 11.06
N ARG A 11 -0.77 -8.62 11.53
CA ARG A 11 0.63 -8.56 11.10
C ARG A 11 0.81 -9.47 9.90
N LEU A 12 0.86 -8.88 8.71
CA LEU A 12 1.04 -9.59 7.45
C LEU A 12 2.49 -9.46 6.96
N ARG A 13 2.95 -10.49 6.26
CA ARG A 13 4.18 -10.48 5.46
C ARG A 13 3.90 -11.31 4.22
N PHE A 14 4.14 -10.73 3.06
CA PHE A 14 3.95 -11.40 1.77
C PHE A 14 5.32 -11.74 1.18
N HIS A 15 5.45 -12.93 0.62
CA HIS A 15 6.61 -13.36 -0.14
C HIS A 15 6.64 -12.69 -1.52
N ASP A 16 5.48 -12.53 -2.15
CA ASP A 16 5.30 -11.87 -3.43
C ASP A 16 3.98 -11.08 -3.49
N LEU A 17 3.82 -10.28 -4.56
CA LEU A 17 2.63 -9.45 -4.73
C LEU A 17 1.37 -10.26 -5.07
N ASP A 18 1.52 -11.50 -5.56
CA ASP A 18 0.37 -12.35 -5.85
C ASP A 18 -0.25 -12.87 -4.53
N GLU A 19 0.54 -13.07 -3.48
CA GLU A 19 0.02 -13.34 -2.12
C GLU A 19 -0.82 -12.17 -1.60
N ALA A 20 -0.40 -10.92 -1.85
CA ALA A 20 -1.20 -9.75 -1.48
C ALA A 20 -2.53 -9.69 -2.23
N VAL A 21 -2.53 -10.02 -3.53
CA VAL A 21 -3.78 -10.13 -4.32
C VAL A 21 -4.67 -11.23 -3.77
N ARG A 22 -4.13 -12.42 -3.46
CA ARG A 22 -4.89 -13.53 -2.87
C ARG A 22 -5.51 -13.18 -1.52
N ASP A 23 -4.80 -12.42 -0.66
CA ASP A 23 -5.37 -11.93 0.61
C ASP A 23 -6.55 -10.98 0.35
N ALA A 24 -6.41 -10.04 -0.59
CA ALA A 24 -7.50 -9.13 -0.96
C ALA A 24 -8.72 -9.87 -1.54
N GLU A 25 -8.50 -10.86 -2.40
CA GLU A 25 -9.56 -11.71 -2.94
C GLU A 25 -10.24 -12.56 -1.84
N SER A 26 -9.48 -13.01 -0.84
CA SER A 26 -10.03 -13.74 0.30
C SER A 26 -10.93 -12.84 1.16
N LEU A 27 -10.51 -11.59 1.41
CA LEU A 27 -11.32 -10.60 2.13
C LEU A 27 -12.60 -10.27 1.37
N LEU A 28 -12.53 -10.15 0.04
CA LEU A 28 -13.69 -9.92 -0.82
C LEU A 28 -14.70 -11.07 -0.73
N ARG A 29 -14.24 -12.32 -0.78
CA ARG A 29 -15.12 -13.50 -0.75
C ARG A 29 -15.67 -13.80 0.64
N GLY A 30 -14.84 -13.68 1.67
CA GLY A 30 -15.14 -14.10 3.04
C GLY A 30 -15.73 -13.02 3.93
N GLY A 31 -15.72 -11.76 3.48
CA GLY A 31 -16.08 -10.63 4.33
C GLY A 31 -14.98 -10.27 5.32
N TYR A 32 -15.09 -9.08 5.89
CA TYR A 32 -14.09 -8.54 6.80
C TYR A 32 -14.65 -7.46 7.72
N ARG A 33 -14.05 -7.35 8.90
CA ARG A 33 -14.24 -6.22 9.82
C ARG A 33 -13.06 -5.26 9.73
N ARG A 34 -13.34 -3.97 9.66
CA ARG A 34 -12.33 -2.91 9.65
C ARG A 34 -11.83 -2.61 11.07
N VAL A 35 -10.51 -2.49 11.22
CA VAL A 35 -9.86 -1.85 12.39
C VAL A 35 -9.12 -0.56 12.02
N GLY A 36 -9.12 -0.21 10.73
CA GLY A 36 -8.70 1.09 10.20
C GLY A 36 -9.88 1.92 9.68
N ARG A 37 -9.57 3.01 8.99
CA ARG A 37 -10.58 3.92 8.40
C ARG A 37 -11.03 3.52 7.00
N TRP A 38 -10.27 2.67 6.31
CA TRP A 38 -10.51 2.33 4.91
C TRP A 38 -11.20 0.99 4.79
N ASP A 39 -12.10 0.92 3.81
CA ASP A 39 -12.65 -0.34 3.32
C ASP A 39 -11.72 -1.01 2.30
N LEU A 40 -12.09 -2.21 1.85
CA LEU A 40 -11.31 -3.00 0.90
C LEU A 40 -11.18 -2.28 -0.45
N SER A 41 -12.24 -1.60 -0.91
CA SER A 41 -12.18 -0.84 -2.16
C SER A 41 -11.11 0.26 -2.10
N GLN A 42 -11.11 1.05 -1.01
CA GLN A 42 -10.14 2.11 -0.80
C GLN A 42 -8.71 1.59 -0.67
N ILE A 43 -8.52 0.48 0.05
CA ILE A 43 -7.19 -0.14 0.17
C ILE A 43 -6.70 -0.63 -1.18
N CYS A 44 -7.51 -1.38 -1.93
CA CYS A 44 -7.09 -1.94 -3.20
C CYS A 44 -6.82 -0.86 -4.25
N ASP A 45 -7.66 0.18 -4.33
CA ASP A 45 -7.45 1.29 -5.26
C ASP A 45 -6.18 2.08 -4.91
N HIS A 46 -5.95 2.34 -3.62
CA HIS A 46 -4.73 2.98 -3.16
C HIS A 46 -3.48 2.18 -3.55
N LEU A 47 -3.48 0.87 -3.26
CA LEU A 47 -2.36 0.01 -3.59
C LEU A 47 -2.13 -0.08 -5.11
N ALA A 48 -3.21 -0.15 -5.90
CA ALA A 48 -3.15 -0.17 -7.37
C ALA A 48 -2.50 1.09 -7.94
N ASP A 49 -2.89 2.27 -7.44
CA ASP A 49 -2.27 3.55 -7.81
C ASP A 49 -0.76 3.55 -7.52
N TRP A 50 -0.37 3.14 -6.31
CA TRP A 50 1.04 3.13 -5.91
C TRP A 50 1.89 2.10 -6.65
N LEU A 51 1.30 1.00 -7.12
CA LEU A 51 1.96 0.04 -8.03
C LEU A 51 2.12 0.57 -9.45
N THR A 52 1.25 1.51 -9.86
CA THR A 52 1.26 2.12 -11.19
C THR A 52 2.33 3.22 -11.29
N TYR A 53 2.57 3.98 -10.23
CA TYR A 53 3.48 5.14 -10.25
C TYR A 53 4.93 4.85 -10.66
N PRO A 54 5.56 3.73 -10.27
CA PRO A 54 6.91 3.39 -10.75
C PRO A 54 6.98 3.12 -12.25
N VAL A 55 5.85 2.77 -12.89
CA VAL A 55 5.78 2.42 -14.32
C VAL A 55 5.34 3.63 -15.15
N ASP A 56 4.21 4.24 -14.79
CA ASP A 56 3.55 5.27 -15.60
C ASP A 56 3.79 6.70 -15.08
N GLY A 57 4.32 6.81 -13.86
CA GLY A 57 4.57 8.09 -13.19
C GLY A 57 3.43 8.50 -12.25
N MET A 58 3.77 9.30 -11.24
CA MET A 58 2.77 9.85 -10.32
C MET A 58 2.07 11.04 -10.96
N PRO A 59 0.74 11.21 -10.80
CA PRO A 59 0.05 12.40 -11.24
C PRO A 59 0.68 13.68 -10.67
N PRO A 60 0.66 14.80 -11.41
CA PRO A 60 1.31 16.02 -10.99
C PRO A 60 0.70 16.56 -9.68
N ALA A 61 1.58 16.75 -8.69
CA ALA A 61 1.25 17.35 -7.42
C ALA A 61 1.22 18.90 -7.51
N PRO A 62 0.39 19.59 -6.69
CA PRO A 62 0.47 21.05 -6.56
C PRO A 62 1.87 21.51 -6.13
N LEU A 63 2.28 22.71 -6.56
CA LEU A 63 3.63 23.24 -6.35
C LEU A 63 4.12 23.18 -4.88
N PRO A 64 3.31 23.56 -3.87
CA PRO A 64 3.74 23.47 -2.47
C PRO A 64 4.05 22.03 -2.05
N MET A 65 3.25 21.07 -2.52
CA MET A 65 3.45 19.64 -2.22
C MET A 65 4.71 19.11 -2.90
N ARG A 66 4.99 19.53 -4.14
CA ARG A 66 6.25 19.21 -4.84
C ARG A 66 7.47 19.72 -4.10
N ALA A 67 7.42 20.97 -3.61
CA ALA A 67 8.51 21.55 -2.81
C ALA A 67 8.73 20.78 -1.50
N ALA A 68 7.64 20.43 -0.79
CA ALA A 68 7.74 19.62 0.43
C ALA A 68 8.34 18.23 0.16
N MET A 69 7.89 17.54 -0.89
CA MET A 69 8.47 16.25 -1.28
C MET A 69 9.95 16.37 -1.65
N PHE A 70 10.35 17.43 -2.36
CA PHE A 70 11.76 17.68 -2.70
C PHE A 70 12.62 17.83 -1.44
N VAL A 71 12.16 18.60 -0.45
CA VAL A 71 12.86 18.75 0.84
C VAL A 71 12.93 17.41 1.57
N MET A 72 11.82 16.68 1.68
CA MET A 72 11.80 15.37 2.35
C MET A 72 12.74 14.36 1.69
N ARG A 73 12.77 14.33 0.35
CA ARG A 73 13.64 13.45 -0.45
C ARG A 73 15.11 13.62 -0.12
N HIS A 74 15.56 14.85 0.15
CA HIS A 74 16.97 15.15 0.42
C HIS A 74 17.31 15.20 1.92
N THR A 75 16.36 14.89 2.81
CA THR A 75 16.57 14.99 4.26
C THR A 75 16.18 13.69 4.98
N VAL A 76 14.88 13.40 5.07
CA VAL A 76 14.34 12.34 5.94
C VAL A 76 14.04 11.05 5.17
N ALA A 77 13.62 11.16 3.90
CA ALA A 77 13.11 10.03 3.13
C ALA A 77 14.11 8.87 2.92
N PRO A 78 15.42 9.10 2.67
CA PRO A 78 16.37 7.99 2.51
C PRO A 78 16.52 7.17 3.80
N ARG A 79 16.54 7.83 4.96
CA ARG A 79 16.58 7.15 6.26
C ARG A 79 15.26 6.43 6.55
N MET A 80 14.13 7.01 6.13
CA MET A 80 12.82 6.39 6.27
C MET A 80 12.73 5.11 5.42
N LEU A 81 13.10 5.18 4.14
CA LEU A 81 13.12 4.02 3.24
C LEU A 81 13.95 2.88 3.84
N ARG A 82 15.21 3.17 4.22
CA ARG A 82 16.10 2.16 4.80
C ARG A 82 15.50 1.51 6.05
N LYS A 83 14.98 2.32 6.99
CA LYS A 83 14.34 1.78 8.20
C LYS A 83 13.14 0.90 7.89
N THR A 84 12.30 1.30 6.95
CA THR A 84 11.12 0.53 6.54
C THR A 84 11.54 -0.80 5.89
N LEU A 85 12.51 -0.78 4.99
CA LEU A 85 13.03 -1.99 4.35
C LEU A 85 13.71 -2.94 5.34
N ASP A 86 14.48 -2.42 6.30
CA ASP A 86 15.15 -3.20 7.33
C ASP A 86 14.16 -3.83 8.32
N ALA A 87 13.11 -3.08 8.72
CA ALA A 87 12.09 -3.58 9.63
C ALA A 87 11.10 -4.54 8.95
N GLY A 88 10.88 -4.37 7.64
CA GLY A 88 9.83 -5.06 6.90
C GLY A 88 8.41 -4.62 7.28
N GLU A 89 8.27 -3.43 7.87
CA GLU A 89 6.97 -2.88 8.30
C GLU A 89 6.95 -1.35 8.20
N MET A 90 5.75 -0.81 7.99
CA MET A 90 5.48 0.64 8.07
C MET A 90 4.73 0.97 9.37
N PRO A 91 5.09 2.07 10.04
CA PRO A 91 4.37 2.54 11.23
C PRO A 91 2.96 2.98 10.85
N ALA A 92 1.99 2.69 11.73
CA ALA A 92 0.64 3.22 11.60
C ALA A 92 0.57 4.70 12.00
N GLY A 93 -0.40 5.43 11.45
CA GLY A 93 -0.70 6.81 11.84
C GLY A 93 0.10 7.89 11.10
N ALA A 94 1.03 7.52 10.23
CA ALA A 94 1.63 8.48 9.30
C ALA A 94 0.57 8.97 8.30
N PRO A 95 0.53 10.28 7.97
CA PRO A 95 -0.41 10.80 7.00
C PRO A 95 -0.09 10.27 5.59
N THR A 96 -1.12 9.84 4.87
CA THR A 96 -1.04 9.52 3.44
C THR A 96 -1.13 10.82 2.63
N LEU A 97 -0.54 10.83 1.43
CA LEU A 97 -0.72 11.95 0.50
C LEU A 97 -2.21 12.11 0.17
N PRO A 98 -2.84 13.26 0.45
CA PRO A 98 -4.29 13.41 0.30
C PRO A 98 -4.81 13.10 -1.11
N ALA A 99 -4.02 13.39 -2.13
CA ALA A 99 -4.34 13.13 -3.53
C ALA A 99 -4.40 11.63 -3.88
N THR A 100 -3.89 10.74 -3.01
CA THR A 100 -3.89 9.29 -3.22
C THR A 100 -4.85 8.59 -2.26
N VAL A 101 -5.78 9.30 -1.63
CA VAL A 101 -6.78 8.70 -0.73
C VAL A 101 -8.08 8.48 -1.53
N PRO A 102 -8.45 7.23 -1.85
CA PRO A 102 -9.67 6.98 -2.61
C PRO A 102 -10.92 7.31 -1.80
N ALA A 103 -12.03 7.62 -2.48
CA ALA A 103 -13.33 7.82 -1.85
C ALA A 103 -13.86 6.50 -1.25
N PRO A 104 -14.54 6.54 -0.09
CA PRO A 104 -15.10 5.33 0.52
C PRO A 104 -16.32 4.80 -0.25
N GLY A 105 -16.62 3.51 -0.05
CA GLY A 105 -17.82 2.87 -0.60
C GLY A 105 -17.75 2.59 -2.11
N GLY A 106 -16.55 2.37 -2.65
CA GLY A 106 -16.36 1.92 -4.03
C GLY A 106 -16.77 0.45 -4.23
N ASP A 107 -16.80 0.02 -5.49
CA ASP A 107 -16.99 -1.40 -5.83
C ASP A 107 -15.73 -2.20 -5.51
N GLU A 108 -15.80 -3.05 -4.48
CA GLU A 108 -14.69 -3.86 -3.99
C GLU A 108 -14.24 -4.90 -5.02
N THR A 109 -15.15 -5.45 -5.83
CA THR A 109 -14.82 -6.45 -6.86
C THR A 109 -13.95 -5.80 -7.93
N GLU A 110 -14.36 -4.63 -8.40
CA GLU A 110 -13.60 -3.86 -9.37
C GLU A 110 -12.27 -3.34 -8.80
N ALA A 111 -12.22 -2.96 -7.53
CA ALA A 111 -11.01 -2.51 -6.87
C ALA A 111 -9.97 -3.63 -6.72
N VAL A 112 -10.38 -4.83 -6.29
CA VAL A 112 -9.51 -6.01 -6.25
C VAL A 112 -9.01 -6.38 -7.65
N ALA A 113 -9.88 -6.29 -8.66
CA ALA A 113 -9.48 -6.52 -10.05
C ALA A 113 -8.47 -5.47 -10.56
N ARG A 114 -8.60 -4.20 -10.14
CA ARG A 114 -7.61 -3.14 -10.43
C ARG A 114 -6.26 -3.43 -9.76
N LEU A 115 -6.26 -3.84 -8.49
CA LEU A 115 -5.04 -4.23 -7.77
C LEU A 115 -4.31 -5.37 -8.50
N ARG A 116 -5.03 -6.43 -8.90
CA ARG A 116 -4.44 -7.55 -9.66
C ARG A 116 -3.78 -7.08 -10.96
N ARG A 117 -4.49 -6.26 -11.76
CA ARG A 117 -3.94 -5.71 -13.02
C ARG A 117 -2.71 -4.82 -12.77
N ALA A 118 -2.70 -4.05 -11.69
CA ALA A 118 -1.56 -3.21 -11.34
C ALA A 118 -0.33 -4.04 -10.93
N VAL A 119 -0.53 -5.12 -10.16
CA VAL A 119 0.54 -6.09 -9.82
C VAL A 119 1.12 -6.74 -11.09
N GLU A 120 0.26 -7.21 -11.99
CA GLU A 120 0.68 -7.81 -13.26
C GLU A 120 1.54 -6.84 -14.08
N ARG A 121 1.09 -5.59 -14.25
CA ARG A 121 1.83 -4.54 -14.97
C ARG A 121 3.16 -4.20 -14.30
N PHE A 122 3.16 -4.01 -12.98
CA PHE A 122 4.36 -3.66 -12.22
C PHE A 122 5.45 -4.72 -12.38
N ARG A 123 5.07 -6.00 -12.33
CA ARG A 123 5.97 -7.14 -12.48
C ARG A 123 6.45 -7.33 -13.92
N ALA A 124 5.56 -7.15 -14.90
CA ALA A 124 5.87 -7.31 -16.31
C ALA A 124 6.70 -6.14 -16.89
N HIS A 125 6.84 -5.03 -16.18
CA HIS A 125 7.62 -3.88 -16.64
C HIS A 125 9.12 -4.20 -16.72
N GLU A 126 9.66 -4.29 -17.92
CA GLU A 126 11.08 -4.57 -18.18
C GLU A 126 11.97 -3.31 -18.14
N GLY A 127 11.38 -2.12 -18.26
CA GLY A 127 12.12 -0.85 -18.24
C GLY A 127 12.61 -0.44 -16.85
N GLU A 128 13.35 0.67 -16.78
CA GLU A 128 13.67 1.29 -15.50
C GLU A 128 12.40 1.83 -14.83
N TYR A 129 12.34 1.74 -13.50
CA TYR A 129 11.28 2.39 -12.75
C TYR A 129 11.55 3.89 -12.63
N LEU A 130 10.48 4.67 -12.77
CA LEU A 130 10.54 6.10 -12.58
C LEU A 130 10.89 6.43 -11.11
N PRO A 131 11.70 7.49 -10.89
CA PRO A 131 12.06 7.89 -9.54
C PRO A 131 10.84 8.23 -8.69
N SER A 132 10.81 7.72 -7.46
CA SER A 132 9.79 8.10 -6.49
C SER A 132 9.88 9.61 -6.21
N PRO A 133 8.74 10.34 -6.20
CA PRO A 133 8.72 11.74 -5.78
C PRO A 133 9.24 11.93 -4.35
N LEU A 134 9.04 10.93 -3.48
CA LEU A 134 9.46 10.96 -2.08
C LEU A 134 10.85 10.37 -1.86
N PHE A 135 11.15 9.21 -2.46
CA PHE A 135 12.40 8.48 -2.19
C PHE A 135 13.49 8.71 -3.24
N GLY A 136 13.16 9.32 -4.37
CA GLY A 136 14.07 9.41 -5.50
C GLY A 136 14.26 8.07 -6.22
N PRO A 137 15.39 7.88 -6.92
CA PRO A 137 15.73 6.62 -7.56
C PRO A 137 15.86 5.52 -6.51
N VAL A 138 15.21 4.39 -6.75
CA VAL A 138 15.31 3.18 -5.94
C VAL A 138 15.55 2.01 -6.87
N SER A 139 16.26 0.98 -6.40
CA SER A 139 16.43 -0.25 -7.18
C SER A 139 15.09 -0.99 -7.36
N ARG A 140 15.03 -1.88 -8.34
CA ARG A 140 13.86 -2.74 -8.57
C ARG A 140 13.52 -3.60 -7.35
N ASP A 141 14.54 -4.12 -6.66
CA ASP A 141 14.36 -4.90 -5.42
C ASP A 141 13.76 -4.03 -4.29
N GLU A 142 14.31 -2.84 -4.07
CA GLU A 142 13.80 -1.92 -3.06
C GLU A 142 12.36 -1.49 -3.37
N ALA A 143 12.05 -1.20 -4.65
CA ALA A 143 10.71 -0.88 -5.09
C ALA A 143 9.75 -2.05 -4.80
N ASN A 144 10.12 -3.28 -5.18
CA ASN A 144 9.30 -4.47 -4.95
C ASN A 144 9.08 -4.72 -3.44
N ARG A 145 10.14 -4.68 -2.63
CA ARG A 145 10.05 -4.85 -1.17
C ARG A 145 9.19 -3.77 -0.53
N MET A 146 9.32 -2.52 -0.98
CA MET A 146 8.47 -1.42 -0.50
C MET A 146 7.00 -1.69 -0.82
N GLN A 147 6.66 -2.17 -2.03
CA GLN A 147 5.28 -2.51 -2.37
C GLN A 147 4.73 -3.68 -1.55
N LEU A 148 5.53 -4.71 -1.26
CA LEU A 148 5.12 -5.82 -0.39
C LEU A 148 4.80 -5.32 1.03
N ILE A 149 5.69 -4.51 1.60
CA ILE A 149 5.49 -3.92 2.93
C ILE A 149 4.26 -3.01 2.94
N HIS A 150 4.06 -2.24 1.86
CA HIS A 150 2.92 -1.33 1.70
C HIS A 150 1.59 -2.10 1.64
N CYS A 151 1.53 -3.16 0.84
CA CYS A 151 0.37 -4.05 0.77
C CYS A 151 0.07 -4.67 2.14
N ALA A 152 1.09 -5.24 2.79
CA ALA A 152 0.95 -5.85 4.12
C ALA A 152 0.48 -4.85 5.18
N HIS A 153 0.96 -3.60 5.10
CA HIS A 153 0.53 -2.54 5.99
C HIS A 153 -0.97 -2.25 5.86
N HIS A 154 -1.45 -2.00 4.66
CA HIS A 154 -2.84 -1.60 4.42
C HIS A 154 -3.83 -2.75 4.61
N LEU A 155 -3.57 -3.93 4.00
CA LEU A 155 -4.43 -5.10 4.14
C LEU A 155 -4.51 -5.58 5.59
N GLY A 156 -3.48 -5.31 6.40
CA GLY A 156 -3.48 -5.63 7.82
C GLY A 156 -4.60 -4.96 8.62
N PHE A 157 -5.17 -3.84 8.14
CA PHE A 157 -6.28 -3.14 8.81
C PHE A 157 -7.66 -3.76 8.57
N LEU A 158 -7.75 -4.78 7.73
CA LEU A 158 -8.97 -5.55 7.50
C LEU A 158 -8.80 -6.91 8.19
N ILE A 159 -9.71 -7.26 9.11
CA ILE A 159 -9.70 -8.55 9.81
C ILE A 159 -10.71 -9.44 9.08
N PRO A 160 -10.32 -10.58 8.48
CA PRO A 160 -11.26 -11.51 7.87
C PRO A 160 -12.34 -11.88 8.89
N GLU A 161 -13.59 -11.87 8.44
CA GLU A 161 -14.63 -12.57 9.20
C GLU A 161 -14.29 -14.04 9.07
N ALA A 162 -14.12 -14.74 10.20
CA ALA A 162 -13.87 -16.18 10.14
C ALA A 162 -15.06 -16.78 9.38
N GLY A 163 -14.79 -17.40 8.23
CA GLY A 163 -15.75 -18.34 7.69
C GLY A 163 -15.94 -19.39 8.77
N ASP A 164 -17.17 -19.57 9.23
CA ASP A 164 -17.52 -20.76 10.01
C ASP A 164 -17.19 -21.98 9.12
N GLU A 165 -16.01 -22.57 9.31
CA GLU A 165 -15.67 -23.92 8.86
C GLU A 165 -16.04 -24.94 9.93
#